data_AF-A0A8X7VCR8-F1
#
_entry.id   AF-A0A8X7VCR8-F1
#
_cell.length_a   1.000
_cell.length_b   1.000
_cell.length_c   1.000
_cell.angle_alpha   90.00
_cell.angle_beta   90.00
_cell.angle_gamma   90.00
#
_symmetry.space_group_name_H-M   'P 1'
#
loop_
_entity.id
_entity.type
_entity.pdbx_description
1 polymer ?
#
loop_
_entity_poly.entity_id
_entity_poly.type
_entity_poly.pdbx_seq_one_letter_code
_entity_poly.pdbx_strand_id
1 'polypeptide(L)'
;MERVNTKWVAAAASIWIQSFSGATYTFAIYSSILKSSQSYDQSTLDFVSVFKDIGGTLGIFSGLLYTAMASTPHGRGRGPWVVVFVGLVQWFLGFFFMWASLVGLIPKPPVAVMCLFVFLAGHSLPFFNTASVVTAARNFSDYGGTAVGIMQGFLGLSGAILIQLYHAVSGEGNPATFILLLAIVPTLVIFLTMPFVRVYETVRTSDKKHLDGLSVISLIIAAYLMFVITVQNVLGLSRSMQILSFVLVLLLLASPLLVAVRALREEKQMAVEHPVLDTSVFLISPSSNIFPDGDNVVREDSNILEAMSTVNFWLLFLAMLCGMGSGFATINNIRQIGESLRYSTVQLNSLVSLWSIWNFLGRFGAGYISDTFLHKHSWPRPVFMAITLGVMAVGHVVVASGLKGSLYIGSVLIGMAYGSQWSLMPTITSEIFGIKHMGTIYFTISIAGPVGSYLLSVKVIGYFYDKVASEADNSCFGSQCFRTSFVIMASVALFGSLVACVLLFRTNKFYKRLVAKRSLK
;
A
#
# COMPACT_ATOMS: atom_id res chain seq x y z
N MET A 1 -18.97 -11.71 25.01
CA MET A 1 -17.81 -11.16 24.26
C MET A 1 -17.43 -12.01 23.03
N GLU A 2 -17.96 -13.23 22.86
CA GLU A 2 -17.74 -14.10 21.69
C GLU A 2 -18.19 -13.54 20.32
N ARG A 3 -19.10 -12.55 20.29
CA ARG A 3 -19.72 -12.04 19.04
C ARG A 3 -18.78 -11.23 18.12
N VAL A 4 -17.54 -10.92 18.53
CA VAL A 4 -16.66 -9.95 17.83
C VAL A 4 -15.42 -10.62 17.22
N ASN A 5 -15.22 -11.91 17.45
CA ASN A 5 -13.99 -12.62 17.05
C ASN A 5 -14.18 -13.38 15.73
N THR A 6 -14.22 -12.65 14.60
CA THR A 6 -14.24 -13.28 13.25
C THR A 6 -13.25 -12.65 12.29
N LYS A 7 -12.90 -13.40 11.23
CA LYS A 7 -12.07 -12.88 10.12
C LYS A 7 -12.66 -11.65 9.45
N TRP A 8 -13.99 -11.52 9.43
CA TRP A 8 -14.68 -10.37 8.86
C TRP A 8 -14.53 -9.10 9.70
N VAL A 9 -14.58 -9.23 11.03
CA VAL A 9 -14.28 -8.11 11.94
C VAL A 9 -12.80 -7.72 11.83
N ALA A 10 -11.89 -8.69 11.73
CA ALA A 10 -10.47 -8.40 11.48
C ALA A 10 -10.25 -7.68 10.14
N ALA A 11 -10.98 -8.05 9.08
CA ALA A 11 -10.93 -7.37 7.79
C ALA A 11 -11.43 -5.93 7.90
N ALA A 12 -12.56 -5.69 8.56
CA ALA A 12 -13.10 -4.36 8.77
C ALA A 12 -12.15 -3.49 9.62
N ALA A 13 -11.59 -4.01 10.70
CA ALA A 13 -10.60 -3.31 11.51
C ALA A 13 -9.32 -2.97 10.71
N SER A 14 -8.86 -3.91 9.88
CA SER A 14 -7.72 -3.69 9.00
C SER A 14 -7.99 -2.62 7.94
N ILE A 15 -9.21 -2.55 7.39
CA ILE A 15 -9.63 -1.46 6.49
C ILE A 15 -9.53 -0.09 7.17
N TRP A 16 -9.98 0.02 8.43
CA TRP A 16 -9.87 1.25 9.21
C TRP A 16 -8.42 1.64 9.47
N ILE A 17 -7.57 0.70 9.90
CA ILE A 17 -6.14 0.95 10.10
C ILE A 17 -5.50 1.45 8.80
N GLN A 18 -5.74 0.73 7.69
CA GLN A 18 -5.15 1.07 6.40
C GLN A 18 -5.58 2.46 5.90
N SER A 19 -6.85 2.83 6.12
CA SER A 19 -7.41 4.14 5.76
C SER A 19 -6.76 5.35 6.45
N PHE A 20 -6.07 5.13 7.57
CA PHE A 20 -5.39 6.19 8.33
C PHE A 20 -3.86 6.03 8.38
N SER A 21 -3.29 5.08 7.64
CA SER A 21 -1.87 4.69 7.76
C SER A 21 -0.92 5.27 6.71
N GLY A 22 -1.40 5.85 5.61
CA GLY A 22 -0.54 6.39 4.54
C GLY A 22 -0.35 7.89 4.58
N ALA A 23 0.05 8.44 5.73
CA ALA A 23 0.45 9.85 5.84
C ALA A 23 1.74 10.16 5.07
N THR A 24 2.55 9.16 4.73
CA THR A 24 3.74 9.35 3.90
C THR A 24 3.40 9.90 2.50
N TYR A 25 2.19 9.65 2.01
CA TYR A 25 1.68 10.21 0.75
C TYR A 25 1.27 11.68 0.85
N THR A 26 1.14 12.23 2.07
CA THR A 26 0.71 13.62 2.30
C THR A 26 1.89 14.56 2.58
N PHE A 27 3.14 14.11 2.39
CA PHE A 27 4.35 14.92 2.55
C PHE A 27 4.29 16.24 1.77
N ALA A 28 3.72 16.24 0.56
CA ALA A 28 3.54 17.44 -0.25
C ALA A 28 2.71 18.55 0.45
N ILE A 29 1.86 18.19 1.42
CA ILE A 29 1.01 19.14 2.16
C ILE A 29 1.80 19.89 3.24
N TYR A 30 2.72 19.22 3.93
CA TYR A 30 3.44 19.80 5.08
C TYR A 30 4.94 20.04 4.85
N SER A 31 5.49 19.58 3.73
CA SER A 31 6.91 19.77 3.40
C SER A 31 7.31 21.25 3.34
N SER A 32 6.43 22.13 2.85
CA SER A 32 6.68 23.58 2.77
C SER A 32 6.85 24.22 4.15
N ILE A 33 5.97 23.88 5.11
CA ILE A 33 6.06 24.40 6.48
C ILE A 33 7.26 23.80 7.22
N LEU A 34 7.59 22.53 6.96
CA LEU A 34 8.78 21.89 7.52
C LEU A 34 10.05 22.58 7.04
N LYS A 35 10.12 22.91 5.75
CA LYS A 35 11.24 23.65 5.17
C LYS A 35 11.39 25.03 5.80
N SER A 36 10.31 25.81 5.84
CA SER A 36 10.37 27.19 6.32
C SER A 36 10.62 27.27 7.83
N SER A 37 9.99 26.42 8.65
CA SER A 37 10.17 26.44 10.10
C SER A 37 11.59 26.04 10.52
N GLN A 38 12.16 25.05 9.84
CA GLN A 38 13.50 24.53 10.14
C GLN A 38 14.62 25.25 9.38
N SER A 39 14.29 26.23 8.54
CA SER A 39 15.25 27.00 7.74
C SER A 39 16.08 26.10 6.80
N TYR A 40 15.44 25.10 6.21
CA TYR A 40 16.08 24.18 5.26
C TYR A 40 16.09 24.74 3.84
N ASP A 41 17.14 24.43 3.09
CA ASP A 41 17.13 24.53 1.63
C ASP A 41 16.37 23.34 1.01
N GLN A 42 16.21 23.32 -0.32
CA GLN A 42 15.47 22.25 -0.99
C GLN A 42 16.19 20.90 -0.89
N SER A 43 17.51 20.88 -1.07
CA SER A 43 18.35 19.68 -0.97
C SER A 43 18.20 19.00 0.39
N THR A 44 18.24 19.77 1.47
CA THR A 44 18.06 19.26 2.84
C THR A 44 16.65 18.70 3.05
N LEU A 45 15.62 19.38 2.56
CA LEU A 45 14.23 18.88 2.64
C LEU A 45 14.07 17.55 1.86
N ASP A 46 14.66 17.45 0.67
CA ASP A 46 14.61 16.25 -0.16
C ASP A 46 15.36 15.10 0.51
N PHE A 47 16.52 15.36 1.12
CA PHE A 47 17.25 14.39 1.94
C PHE A 47 16.41 13.89 3.13
N VAL A 48 15.71 14.79 3.82
CA VAL A 48 14.76 14.43 4.89
C VAL A 48 13.62 13.55 4.35
N SER A 49 13.09 13.86 3.16
CA SER A 49 12.06 13.05 2.48
C SER A 49 12.57 11.65 2.11
N VAL A 50 13.85 11.48 1.78
CA VAL A 50 14.43 10.15 1.53
C VAL A 50 14.32 9.26 2.77
N PHE A 51 14.53 9.80 3.98
CA PHE A 51 14.37 9.02 5.22
C PHE A 51 12.93 8.58 5.48
N LYS A 52 11.94 9.37 5.05
CA LYS A 52 10.51 8.98 5.04
C LYS A 52 10.31 7.75 4.15
N ASP A 53 10.86 7.77 2.93
CA ASP A 53 10.73 6.68 1.95
C ASP A 53 11.49 5.41 2.41
N ILE A 54 12.69 5.57 2.98
CA ILE A 54 13.45 4.47 3.59
C ILE A 54 12.64 3.84 4.73
N GLY A 55 12.10 4.66 5.65
CA GLY A 55 11.23 4.17 6.72
C GLY A 55 10.04 3.40 6.16
N GLY A 56 9.32 3.99 5.19
CA GLY A 56 8.12 3.38 4.58
C GLY A 56 8.35 2.06 3.85
N THR A 57 9.59 1.67 3.58
CA THR A 57 9.95 0.47 2.81
C THR A 57 10.77 -0.54 3.60
N LEU A 58 11.44 -0.12 4.69
CA LEU A 58 12.23 -0.99 5.56
C LEU A 58 11.35 -1.81 6.52
N GLY A 59 10.53 -2.72 6.00
CA GLY A 59 9.61 -3.53 6.82
C GLY A 59 10.11 -4.92 7.23
N ILE A 60 11.42 -5.19 7.17
CA ILE A 60 11.95 -6.51 7.57
C ILE A 60 11.57 -6.82 9.02
N PHE A 61 11.72 -5.82 9.91
CA PHE A 61 11.43 -5.96 11.34
C PHE A 61 9.94 -6.21 11.61
N SER A 62 9.04 -5.54 10.88
CA SER A 62 7.61 -5.79 11.03
C SER A 62 7.24 -7.21 10.61
N GLY A 63 7.85 -7.74 9.54
CA GLY A 63 7.69 -9.12 9.11
C GLY A 63 8.20 -10.15 10.11
N LEU A 64 9.38 -9.93 10.68
CA LEU A 64 9.96 -10.79 11.71
C LEU A 64 9.09 -10.79 12.97
N LEU A 65 8.68 -9.61 13.43
CA LEU A 65 7.80 -9.46 14.59
C LEU A 65 6.45 -10.13 14.33
N TYR A 66 5.86 -9.95 13.14
CA TYR A 66 4.61 -10.62 12.78
C TYR A 66 4.76 -12.14 12.81
N THR A 67 5.83 -12.68 12.22
CA THR A 67 6.12 -14.11 12.24
C THR A 67 6.20 -14.62 13.68
N ALA A 68 6.96 -13.93 14.54
CA ALA A 68 7.13 -14.32 15.94
C ALA A 68 5.81 -14.27 16.73
N MET A 69 4.97 -13.25 16.49
CA MET A 69 3.73 -13.04 17.24
C MET A 69 2.55 -13.86 16.72
N ALA A 70 2.51 -14.20 15.42
CA ALA A 70 1.40 -14.89 14.78
C ALA A 70 1.62 -16.40 14.57
N SER A 71 2.79 -16.94 14.92
CA SER A 71 3.10 -18.39 14.78
C SER A 71 2.93 -19.20 16.06
N THR A 72 2.66 -18.57 17.21
CA THR A 72 2.52 -19.28 18.49
C THR A 72 1.03 -19.51 18.79
N PRO A 73 0.51 -20.75 18.81
CA PRO A 73 -0.93 -20.96 18.73
C PRO A 73 -1.75 -20.49 19.96
N HIS A 74 -1.20 -20.36 21.16
CA HIS A 74 -2.04 -20.34 22.39
C HIS A 74 -1.59 -19.34 23.49
N GLY A 75 -0.83 -18.30 23.16
CA GLY A 75 -0.46 -17.26 24.13
C GLY A 75 -1.56 -16.20 24.28
N ARG A 76 -2.22 -16.10 25.45
CA ARG A 76 -3.32 -15.17 25.82
C ARG A 76 -3.06 -13.65 25.62
N GLY A 77 -1.94 -13.25 24.99
CA GLY A 77 -1.58 -11.86 24.69
C GLY A 77 -0.71 -11.67 23.44
N ARG A 78 -0.51 -12.69 22.59
CA ARG A 78 0.33 -12.59 21.37
C ARG A 78 -0.54 -12.63 20.12
N GLY A 79 -0.31 -11.72 19.19
CA GLY A 79 -1.01 -11.68 17.91
C GLY A 79 -0.61 -10.49 17.04
N PRO A 80 -1.18 -10.37 15.82
CA PRO A 80 -0.89 -9.27 14.90
C PRO A 80 -1.05 -7.87 15.51
N TRP A 81 -1.95 -7.71 16.48
CA TRP A 81 -2.15 -6.45 17.21
C TRP A 81 -0.87 -5.89 17.86
N VAL A 82 0.08 -6.74 18.27
CA VAL A 82 1.37 -6.31 18.84
C VAL A 82 2.20 -5.60 17.78
N VAL A 83 2.17 -6.10 16.54
CA VAL A 83 2.85 -5.46 15.39
C VAL A 83 2.23 -4.08 15.15
N VAL A 84 0.90 -3.98 15.17
CA VAL A 84 0.19 -2.70 15.06
C VAL A 84 0.60 -1.74 16.18
N PHE A 85 0.67 -2.22 17.43
CA PHE A 85 1.06 -1.39 18.57
C PHE A 85 2.49 -0.82 18.44
N VAL A 86 3.46 -1.62 18.00
CA VAL A 86 4.83 -1.13 17.75
C VAL A 86 4.85 -0.08 16.63
N GLY A 87 4.05 -0.26 15.58
CA GLY A 87 3.85 0.78 14.56
C GLY A 87 3.19 2.05 15.10
N LEU A 88 2.20 1.90 15.99
CA LEU A 88 1.45 2.99 16.61
C LEU A 88 2.36 3.91 17.43
N VAL A 89 3.25 3.33 18.23
CA VAL A 89 4.22 4.10 19.03
C VAL A 89 5.15 4.90 18.10
N GLN A 90 5.68 4.28 17.04
CA GLN A 90 6.54 4.96 16.07
C GLN A 90 5.81 6.08 15.33
N TRP A 91 4.57 5.84 14.93
CA TRP A 91 3.71 6.83 14.27
C TRP A 91 3.51 8.05 15.15
N PHE A 92 3.06 7.85 16.40
CA PHE A 92 2.82 8.93 17.33
C PHE A 92 4.09 9.73 17.60
N LEU A 93 5.19 9.06 17.96
CA LEU A 93 6.46 9.74 18.27
C LEU A 93 7.00 10.51 17.06
N GLY A 94 6.97 9.91 15.86
CA GLY A 94 7.45 10.56 14.64
C GLY A 94 6.67 11.84 14.32
N PHE A 95 5.34 11.76 14.23
CA PHE A 95 4.52 12.92 13.92
C PHE A 95 4.46 13.95 15.06
N PHE A 96 4.41 13.51 16.32
CA PHE A 96 4.37 14.41 17.46
C PHE A 96 5.65 15.22 17.59
N PHE A 97 6.84 14.61 17.47
CA PHE A 97 8.09 15.35 17.57
C PHE A 97 8.37 16.23 16.34
N MET A 98 7.94 15.81 15.14
CA MET A 98 7.90 16.72 13.99
C MET A 98 7.07 17.96 14.34
N TRP A 99 5.81 17.78 14.74
CA TRP A 99 4.92 18.89 15.11
C TRP A 99 5.51 19.77 16.22
N ALA A 100 6.03 19.17 17.28
CA ALA A 100 6.65 19.88 18.39
C ALA A 100 7.80 20.79 17.93
N SER A 101 8.62 20.32 16.98
CA SER A 101 9.71 21.13 16.40
C SER A 101 9.21 22.26 15.49
N LEU A 102 8.06 22.08 14.83
CA LEU A 102 7.45 23.08 13.94
C LEU A 102 6.85 24.25 14.72
N VAL A 103 6.17 23.95 15.83
CA VAL A 103 5.52 24.98 16.67
C VAL A 103 6.46 25.61 17.71
N GLY A 104 7.72 25.17 17.75
CA GLY A 104 8.71 25.67 18.70
C GLY A 104 8.54 25.14 20.13
N LEU A 105 7.80 24.04 20.32
CA LEU A 105 7.68 23.36 21.62
C LEU A 105 9.01 22.73 22.04
N ILE A 106 9.81 22.28 21.06
CA ILE A 106 11.21 21.87 21.26
C ILE A 106 12.14 22.76 20.40
N PRO A 107 13.41 22.94 20.80
CA PRO A 107 14.40 23.64 19.96
C PRO A 107 14.52 23.00 18.58
N LYS A 108 14.90 23.81 17.58
CA LYS A 108 15.11 23.33 16.20
C LYS A 108 16.11 22.17 16.21
N PRO A 109 15.69 20.93 15.86
CA PRO A 109 16.57 19.78 15.92
C PRO A 109 17.61 19.83 14.78
N PRO A 110 18.80 19.25 14.98
CA PRO A 110 19.72 18.97 13.87
C PRO A 110 19.01 18.15 12.78
N VAL A 111 19.43 18.32 11.52
CA VAL A 111 18.83 17.62 10.37
C VAL A 111 18.76 16.11 10.59
N ALA A 112 19.81 15.49 11.16
CA ALA A 112 19.83 14.06 11.45
C ALA A 112 18.71 13.62 12.42
N VAL A 113 18.37 14.46 13.41
CA VAL A 113 17.30 14.19 14.37
C VAL A 113 15.93 14.37 13.72
N MET A 114 15.77 15.36 12.84
CA MET A 114 14.56 15.49 12.01
C MET A 114 14.38 14.28 11.08
N CYS A 115 15.46 13.80 10.45
CA CYS A 115 15.45 12.57 9.66
C CYS A 115 14.99 11.37 10.49
N LEU A 116 15.38 11.27 11.77
CA LEU A 116 14.89 10.22 12.67
C LEU A 116 13.39 10.34 12.94
N PHE A 117 12.86 11.55 13.19
CA PHE A 117 11.41 11.74 13.41
C PHE A 117 10.60 11.35 12.16
N VAL A 118 11.06 11.79 10.99
CA VAL A 118 10.44 11.50 9.69
C VAL A 118 10.57 10.01 9.34
N PHE A 119 11.71 9.39 9.65
CA PHE A 119 11.92 7.96 9.52
C PHE A 119 10.95 7.17 10.40
N LEU A 120 10.79 7.53 11.68
CA LEU A 120 9.84 6.85 12.59
C LEU A 120 8.40 6.96 12.08
N ALA A 121 8.00 8.16 11.63
CA ALA A 121 6.71 8.38 10.99
C ALA A 121 6.53 7.48 9.75
N GLY A 122 7.55 7.37 8.89
CA GLY A 122 7.54 6.48 7.73
C GLY A 122 7.55 4.99 8.09
N HIS A 123 8.37 4.58 9.05
CA HIS A 123 8.65 3.19 9.41
C HIS A 123 7.49 2.52 10.13
N SER A 124 6.59 3.30 10.73
CA SER A 124 5.31 2.79 11.22
C SER A 124 4.43 2.15 10.13
N LEU A 125 4.52 2.60 8.87
CA LEU A 125 3.70 2.13 7.77
C LEU A 125 3.88 0.62 7.49
N PRO A 126 5.12 0.09 7.35
CA PRO A 126 5.33 -1.35 7.26
C PRO A 126 4.70 -2.18 8.37
N PHE A 127 4.62 -1.69 9.61
CA PHE A 127 4.00 -2.42 10.72
C PHE A 127 2.49 -2.56 10.54
N PHE A 128 1.80 -1.47 10.22
CA PHE A 128 0.37 -1.49 9.92
C PHE A 128 0.05 -2.34 8.70
N ASN A 129 0.85 -2.19 7.65
CA ASN A 129 0.69 -2.93 6.40
C ASN A 129 0.92 -4.43 6.63
N THR A 130 2.02 -4.83 7.29
CA THR A 130 2.31 -6.24 7.60
C THR A 130 1.16 -6.86 8.39
N ALA A 131 0.73 -6.20 9.47
CA ALA A 131 -0.32 -6.72 10.34
C ALA A 131 -1.64 -6.92 9.58
N SER A 132 -2.02 -5.98 8.73
CA SER A 132 -3.28 -6.00 7.98
C SER A 132 -3.23 -6.99 6.81
N VAL A 133 -2.18 -6.91 5.98
CA VAL A 133 -2.06 -7.63 4.70
C VAL A 133 -1.72 -9.10 4.90
N VAL A 134 -0.79 -9.42 5.80
CA VAL A 134 -0.46 -10.83 6.09
C VAL A 134 -1.65 -11.52 6.76
N THR A 135 -2.35 -10.83 7.68
CA THR A 135 -3.55 -11.36 8.34
C THR A 135 -4.68 -11.57 7.33
N ALA A 136 -4.93 -10.61 6.43
CA ALA A 136 -5.92 -10.77 5.37
C ALA A 136 -5.58 -11.95 4.43
N ALA A 137 -4.32 -12.08 4.03
CA ALA A 137 -3.88 -13.19 3.18
C ALA A 137 -4.06 -14.55 3.88
N ARG A 138 -3.82 -14.64 5.20
CA ARG A 138 -4.06 -15.86 6.00
C ARG A 138 -5.55 -16.16 6.15
N ASN A 139 -6.34 -15.16 6.51
CA ASN A 139 -7.78 -15.30 6.77
C ASN A 139 -8.59 -15.62 5.51
N PHE A 140 -8.15 -15.17 4.34
CA PHE A 140 -8.84 -15.33 3.06
C PHE A 140 -7.96 -16.05 2.04
N SER A 141 -7.34 -17.17 2.42
CA SER A 141 -6.30 -17.85 1.62
C SER A 141 -6.71 -18.27 0.19
N ASP A 142 -8.00 -18.48 -0.08
CA ASP A 142 -8.49 -18.78 -1.43
C ASP A 142 -8.63 -17.52 -2.29
N TYR A 143 -9.10 -16.42 -1.69
CA TYR A 143 -9.27 -15.11 -2.34
C TYR A 143 -8.27 -14.08 -1.80
N GLY A 144 -7.02 -14.53 -1.62
CA GLY A 144 -5.97 -13.76 -0.98
C GLY A 144 -5.63 -12.50 -1.77
N GLY A 145 -5.72 -12.53 -3.10
CA GLY A 145 -5.47 -11.36 -3.93
C GLY A 145 -6.51 -10.26 -3.74
N THR A 146 -7.78 -10.63 -3.65
CA THR A 146 -8.90 -9.70 -3.41
C THR A 146 -8.76 -9.09 -2.03
N ALA A 147 -8.56 -9.91 -1.01
CA ALA A 147 -8.41 -9.44 0.36
C ALA A 147 -7.19 -8.51 0.51
N VAL A 148 -6.03 -8.91 0.00
CA VAL A 148 -4.82 -8.06 -0.02
C VAL A 148 -5.04 -6.79 -0.84
N GLY A 149 -5.71 -6.89 -1.98
CA GLY A 149 -6.06 -5.76 -2.84
C GLY A 149 -6.94 -4.73 -2.14
N ILE A 150 -7.92 -5.16 -1.35
CA ILE A 150 -8.75 -4.28 -0.51
C ILE A 150 -7.88 -3.59 0.55
N MET A 151 -7.08 -4.34 1.32
CA MET A 151 -6.22 -3.78 2.37
C MET A 151 -5.21 -2.78 1.83
N GLN A 152 -4.53 -3.12 0.74
CA GLN A 152 -3.59 -2.22 0.06
C GLN A 152 -4.34 -1.05 -0.58
N GLY A 153 -5.53 -1.28 -1.14
CA GLY A 153 -6.39 -0.24 -1.69
C GLY A 153 -6.65 0.88 -0.68
N PHE A 154 -7.18 0.55 0.52
CA PHE A 154 -7.43 1.57 1.54
C PHE A 154 -6.17 2.31 1.99
N LEU A 155 -5.00 1.66 1.99
CA LEU A 155 -3.73 2.37 2.16
C LEU A 155 -3.45 3.35 1.00
N GLY A 156 -3.79 3.01 -0.25
CA GLY A 156 -3.72 3.96 -1.37
C GLY A 156 -4.68 5.15 -1.25
N LEU A 157 -5.86 4.96 -0.64
CA LEU A 157 -6.83 6.04 -0.38
C LEU A 157 -6.50 6.89 0.85
N SER A 158 -5.67 6.40 1.76
CA SER A 158 -5.49 7.03 3.07
C SER A 158 -4.99 8.46 2.98
N GLY A 159 -4.13 8.78 2.01
CA GLY A 159 -3.65 10.14 1.81
C GLY A 159 -4.80 11.13 1.52
N ALA A 160 -5.72 10.73 0.64
CA ALA A 160 -6.92 11.50 0.34
C ALA A 160 -7.85 11.64 1.57
N ILE A 161 -8.03 10.56 2.34
CA ILE A 161 -8.85 10.57 3.56
C ILE A 161 -8.27 11.52 4.61
N LEU A 162 -6.94 11.49 4.83
CA LEU A 162 -6.25 12.36 5.76
C LEU A 162 -6.30 13.84 5.32
N ILE A 163 -6.23 14.12 4.01
CA ILE A 163 -6.41 15.48 3.48
C ILE A 163 -7.85 15.97 3.69
N GLN A 164 -8.86 15.11 3.48
CA GLN A 164 -10.26 15.48 3.77
C GLN A 164 -10.48 15.73 5.28
N LEU A 165 -9.86 14.93 6.16
CA LEU A 165 -9.85 15.19 7.60
C LEU A 165 -9.26 16.57 7.90
N TYR A 166 -8.13 16.92 7.28
CA TYR A 166 -7.49 18.23 7.46
C TYR A 166 -8.40 19.38 7.05
N HIS A 167 -9.03 19.28 5.88
CA HIS A 167 -9.97 20.32 5.43
C HIS A 167 -11.21 20.39 6.30
N ALA A 168 -11.73 19.27 6.80
CA ALA A 168 -12.87 19.25 7.72
C ALA A 168 -12.57 19.83 9.10
N VAL A 169 -11.34 19.66 9.62
CA VAL A 169 -10.96 20.11 10.98
C VAL A 169 -10.26 21.47 10.99
N SER A 170 -9.48 21.80 9.97
CA SER A 170 -8.63 23.01 9.94
C SER A 170 -8.90 23.94 8.75
N GLY A 171 -9.46 23.44 7.65
CA GLY A 171 -9.93 24.29 6.54
C GLY A 171 -8.75 24.71 5.70
N GLU A 172 -8.50 26.02 5.61
CA GLU A 172 -7.23 26.60 5.12
C GLU A 172 -6.27 26.94 6.28
N GLY A 173 -6.36 26.20 7.39
CA GLY A 173 -5.60 26.45 8.61
C GLY A 173 -4.08 26.27 8.47
N ASN A 174 -3.37 26.42 9.58
CA ASN A 174 -1.92 26.25 9.64
C ASN A 174 -1.52 24.80 9.27
N PRO A 175 -0.62 24.57 8.29
CA PRO A 175 -0.13 23.23 7.95
C PRO A 175 0.52 22.48 9.12
N ALA A 176 1.01 23.17 10.17
CA ALA A 176 1.45 22.51 11.40
C ALA A 176 0.30 21.76 12.10
N THR A 177 -0.93 22.27 12.04
CA THR A 177 -2.13 21.58 12.56
C THR A 177 -2.36 20.26 11.83
N PHE A 178 -2.02 20.17 10.54
CA PHE A 178 -2.11 18.90 9.83
C PHE A 178 -1.23 17.83 10.46
N ILE A 179 0.02 18.15 10.78
CA ILE A 179 0.96 17.20 11.40
C ILE A 179 0.48 16.79 12.80
N LEU A 180 -0.10 17.72 13.57
CA LEU A 180 -0.74 17.37 14.86
C LEU A 180 -1.91 16.41 14.68
N LEU A 181 -2.77 16.66 13.69
CA LEU A 181 -3.90 15.76 13.38
C LEU A 181 -3.40 14.38 12.96
N LEU A 182 -2.31 14.31 12.19
CA LEU A 182 -1.65 13.04 11.87
C LEU A 182 -1.14 12.34 13.14
N ALA A 183 -0.56 13.06 14.09
CA ALA A 183 -0.09 12.47 15.34
C ALA A 183 -1.24 11.91 16.19
N ILE A 184 -2.37 12.61 16.28
CA ILE A 184 -3.45 12.27 17.23
C ILE A 184 -4.52 11.37 16.62
N VAL A 185 -5.14 11.78 15.51
CA VAL A 185 -6.37 11.14 15.03
C VAL A 185 -6.13 9.70 14.54
N PRO A 186 -5.18 9.42 13.63
CA PRO A 186 -4.77 8.06 13.30
C PRO A 186 -4.39 7.23 14.51
N THR A 187 -3.66 7.81 15.49
CA THR A 187 -3.26 7.08 16.70
C THR A 187 -4.47 6.59 17.49
N LEU A 188 -5.48 7.44 17.70
CA LEU A 188 -6.71 7.05 18.38
C LEU A 188 -7.48 5.97 17.60
N VAL A 189 -7.66 6.17 16.29
CA VAL A 189 -8.39 5.21 15.43
C VAL A 189 -7.70 3.84 15.42
N ILE A 190 -6.37 3.81 15.26
CA ILE A 190 -5.58 2.57 15.22
C ILE A 190 -5.57 1.90 16.59
N PHE A 191 -5.44 2.65 17.68
CA PHE A 191 -5.49 2.10 19.04
C PHE A 191 -6.84 1.41 19.33
N LEU A 192 -7.95 2.00 18.89
CA LEU A 192 -9.29 1.41 19.07
C LEU A 192 -9.51 0.16 18.20
N THR A 193 -8.88 0.08 17.03
CA THR A 193 -9.10 -1.00 16.06
C THR A 193 -8.08 -2.14 16.17
N MET A 194 -6.89 -1.89 16.70
CA MET A 194 -5.81 -2.89 16.78
C MET A 194 -6.19 -4.21 17.47
N PRO A 195 -7.01 -4.28 18.55
CA PRO A 195 -7.29 -5.54 19.25
C PRO A 195 -8.03 -6.57 18.39
N PHE A 196 -8.71 -6.10 17.34
CA PHE A 196 -9.51 -6.90 16.42
C PHE A 196 -8.69 -7.51 15.27
N VAL A 197 -7.45 -7.07 15.06
CA VAL A 197 -6.56 -7.63 14.02
C VAL A 197 -6.01 -8.96 14.49
N ARG A 198 -6.67 -10.06 14.08
CA ARG A 198 -6.33 -11.43 14.47
C ARG A 198 -6.43 -12.39 13.30
N VAL A 199 -5.62 -13.43 13.36
CA VAL A 199 -5.66 -14.57 12.43
C VAL A 199 -6.71 -15.55 12.94
N TYR A 200 -7.58 -16.01 12.06
CA TYR A 200 -8.61 -17.00 12.36
C TYR A 200 -8.45 -18.21 11.45
N GLU A 201 -8.42 -19.40 12.04
CA GLU A 201 -8.53 -20.66 11.30
C GLU A 201 -10.02 -21.01 11.22
N THR A 202 -10.70 -20.65 10.12
CA THR A 202 -12.13 -20.95 9.96
C THR A 202 -12.44 -21.73 8.68
N VAL A 203 -13.55 -22.47 8.75
CA VAL A 203 -14.11 -23.30 7.66
C VAL A 203 -14.55 -22.41 6.48
N ARG A 204 -14.33 -22.92 5.26
CA ARG A 204 -14.23 -22.19 3.98
C ARG A 204 -15.55 -21.92 3.26
N THR A 205 -16.60 -21.49 3.96
CA THR A 205 -17.90 -21.29 3.31
C THR A 205 -18.17 -19.80 3.01
N SER A 206 -18.52 -19.51 1.75
CA SER A 206 -19.04 -18.22 1.23
C SER A 206 -18.15 -16.96 1.22
N ASP A 207 -16.82 -17.07 1.39
CA ASP A 207 -15.89 -15.92 1.40
C ASP A 207 -16.04 -14.97 0.21
N LYS A 208 -16.24 -15.52 -0.99
CA LYS A 208 -16.35 -14.74 -2.22
C LYS A 208 -17.46 -13.68 -2.16
N LYS A 209 -18.66 -14.07 -1.71
CA LYS A 209 -19.84 -13.20 -1.67
C LYS A 209 -19.59 -11.96 -0.80
N HIS A 210 -19.02 -12.16 0.37
CA HIS A 210 -18.74 -11.06 1.31
C HIS A 210 -17.53 -10.22 0.88
N LEU A 211 -16.50 -10.82 0.30
CA LEU A 211 -15.38 -10.09 -0.30
C LEU A 211 -15.81 -9.25 -1.52
N ASP A 212 -16.71 -9.75 -2.36
CA ASP A 212 -17.32 -8.96 -3.45
C ASP A 212 -18.12 -7.78 -2.86
N GLY A 213 -18.84 -7.98 -1.75
CA GLY A 213 -19.51 -6.89 -1.02
C GLY A 213 -18.54 -5.81 -0.50
N LEU A 214 -17.43 -6.21 0.11
CA LEU A 214 -16.37 -5.29 0.55
C LEU A 214 -15.71 -4.57 -0.64
N SER A 215 -15.57 -5.26 -1.76
CA SER A 215 -15.02 -4.73 -3.01
C SER A 215 -15.89 -3.61 -3.57
N VAL A 216 -17.21 -3.82 -3.63
CA VAL A 216 -18.19 -2.80 -4.06
C VAL A 216 -18.14 -1.56 -3.15
N ILE A 217 -18.11 -1.75 -1.83
CA ILE A 217 -17.97 -0.66 -0.86
C ILE A 217 -16.68 0.14 -1.10
N SER A 218 -15.56 -0.56 -1.34
CA SER A 218 -14.27 0.08 -1.59
C SER A 218 -14.32 0.96 -2.85
N LEU A 219 -14.96 0.49 -3.92
CA LEU A 219 -15.15 1.26 -5.16
C LEU A 219 -16.08 2.46 -4.97
N ILE A 220 -17.15 2.33 -4.18
CA ILE A 220 -18.06 3.44 -3.84
C ILE A 220 -17.29 4.54 -3.10
N ILE A 221 -16.48 4.18 -2.11
CA ILE A 221 -15.65 5.14 -1.35
C ILE A 221 -14.68 5.86 -2.28
N ALA A 222 -13.99 5.13 -3.16
CA ALA A 222 -13.05 5.73 -4.10
C ALA A 222 -13.74 6.67 -5.09
N ALA A 223 -14.89 6.27 -5.65
CA ALA A 223 -15.68 7.12 -6.55
C ALA A 223 -16.17 8.38 -5.83
N TYR A 224 -16.64 8.24 -4.58
CA TYR A 224 -17.05 9.37 -3.75
C TYR A 224 -15.90 10.34 -3.48
N LEU A 225 -14.73 9.83 -3.05
CA LEU A 225 -13.55 10.65 -2.82
C LEU A 225 -13.09 11.34 -4.11
N MET A 226 -13.09 10.65 -5.25
CA MET A 226 -12.76 11.23 -6.55
C MET A 226 -13.69 12.41 -6.88
N PHE A 227 -15.00 12.22 -6.69
CA PHE A 227 -16.00 13.26 -6.91
C PHE A 227 -15.75 14.47 -6.02
N VAL A 228 -15.62 14.26 -4.71
CA VAL A 228 -15.37 15.33 -3.73
C VAL A 228 -14.09 16.08 -4.04
N ILE A 229 -12.98 15.38 -4.30
CA ILE A 229 -11.68 15.99 -4.61
C ILE A 229 -11.79 16.84 -5.88
N THR A 230 -12.46 16.33 -6.90
CA THR A 230 -12.63 17.06 -8.18
C THR A 230 -13.47 18.32 -7.97
N VAL A 231 -14.61 18.21 -7.28
CA VAL A 231 -15.48 19.34 -6.96
C VAL A 231 -14.72 20.38 -6.11
N GLN A 232 -13.98 19.93 -5.09
CA GLN A 232 -13.20 20.81 -4.23
C GLN A 232 -12.13 21.58 -5.00
N ASN A 233 -11.45 20.93 -5.95
CA ASN A 233 -10.39 21.57 -6.73
C ASN A 233 -10.92 22.53 -7.81
N VAL A 234 -12.13 22.30 -8.33
CA VAL A 234 -12.70 23.10 -9.43
C VAL A 234 -13.58 24.24 -8.91
N LEU A 235 -14.47 23.95 -7.96
CA LEU A 235 -15.48 24.89 -7.48
C LEU A 235 -15.12 25.50 -6.12
N GLY A 236 -14.17 24.91 -5.40
CA GLY A 236 -14.01 25.17 -3.97
C GLY A 236 -15.17 24.59 -3.16
N LEU A 237 -14.91 24.22 -1.90
CA LEU A 237 -15.96 23.78 -0.98
C LEU A 237 -15.98 24.69 0.24
N SER A 238 -17.18 25.12 0.64
CA SER A 238 -17.37 25.81 1.90
C SER A 238 -17.04 24.89 3.08
N ARG A 239 -16.72 25.47 4.23
CA ARG A 239 -16.35 24.71 5.43
C ARG A 239 -17.41 23.69 5.85
N SER A 240 -18.69 24.06 5.81
CA SER A 240 -19.79 23.14 6.14
C SER A 240 -19.87 21.96 5.17
N MET A 241 -19.60 22.20 3.89
CA MET A 241 -19.56 21.13 2.87
C MET A 241 -18.36 20.20 3.07
N GLN A 242 -17.20 20.73 3.47
CA GLN A 242 -16.02 19.92 3.81
C GLN A 242 -16.29 19.02 5.02
N ILE A 243 -16.93 19.56 6.07
CA ILE A 243 -17.31 18.78 7.26
C ILE A 243 -18.33 17.69 6.89
N LEU A 244 -19.39 18.05 6.17
CA LEU A 244 -20.41 17.10 5.73
C LEU A 244 -19.79 15.99 4.86
N SER A 245 -18.92 16.37 3.93
CA SER A 245 -18.18 15.44 3.08
C SER A 245 -17.37 14.44 3.92
N PHE A 246 -16.60 14.93 4.88
CA PHE A 246 -15.79 14.07 5.73
C PHE A 246 -16.63 13.16 6.63
N VAL A 247 -17.76 13.64 7.16
CA VAL A 247 -18.71 12.80 7.91
C VAL A 247 -19.25 11.67 7.02
N LEU A 248 -19.57 11.95 5.76
CA LEU A 248 -19.98 10.93 4.79
C LEU A 248 -18.86 9.91 4.51
N VAL A 249 -17.59 10.34 4.42
CA VAL A 249 -16.45 9.41 4.33
C VAL A 249 -16.41 8.48 5.53
N LEU A 250 -16.58 8.98 6.76
CA LEU A 250 -16.58 8.15 7.98
C LEU A 250 -17.75 7.15 8.00
N LEU A 251 -18.94 7.55 7.56
CA LEU A 251 -20.10 6.66 7.43
C LEU A 251 -19.85 5.56 6.40
N LEU A 252 -19.27 5.91 5.26
CA LEU A 252 -18.91 4.91 4.24
C LEU A 252 -17.80 3.96 4.75
N LEU A 253 -16.80 4.46 5.48
CA LEU A 253 -15.76 3.65 6.12
C LEU A 253 -16.30 2.73 7.22
N ALA A 254 -17.44 3.06 7.84
CA ALA A 254 -18.12 2.17 8.78
C ALA A 254 -18.88 1.02 8.08
N SER A 255 -19.25 1.18 6.81
CA SER A 255 -20.07 0.20 6.07
C SER A 255 -19.48 -1.22 5.92
N PRO A 256 -18.14 -1.46 5.87
CA PRO A 256 -17.56 -2.81 5.97
C PRO A 256 -18.00 -3.61 7.20
N LEU A 257 -18.34 -2.94 8.32
CA LEU A 257 -18.87 -3.60 9.50
C LEU A 257 -20.24 -4.23 9.22
N LEU A 258 -21.05 -3.65 8.34
CA LEU A 258 -22.33 -4.24 7.94
C LEU A 258 -22.11 -5.57 7.21
N VAL A 259 -21.08 -5.66 6.36
CA VAL A 259 -20.72 -6.92 5.70
C VAL A 259 -20.26 -7.94 6.74
N ALA A 260 -19.46 -7.52 7.72
CA ALA A 260 -19.01 -8.41 8.79
C ALA A 260 -20.16 -8.94 9.66
N VAL A 261 -21.13 -8.10 10.00
CA VAL A 261 -22.32 -8.51 10.75
C VAL A 261 -23.20 -9.45 9.93
N ARG A 262 -23.38 -9.19 8.63
CA ARG A 262 -24.13 -10.08 7.73
C ARG A 262 -23.46 -11.45 7.60
N ALA A 263 -22.14 -11.48 7.40
CA ALA A 263 -21.38 -12.72 7.31
C ALA A 263 -21.46 -13.55 8.60
N LEU A 264 -21.31 -12.90 9.77
CA LEU A 264 -21.48 -13.55 11.07
C LEU A 264 -22.89 -14.14 11.26
N ARG A 265 -23.94 -13.44 10.78
CA ARG A 265 -25.32 -13.92 10.86
C ARG A 265 -25.52 -15.17 10.00
N GLU A 266 -25.00 -15.16 8.77
CA GLU A 266 -25.08 -16.29 7.83
C GLU A 266 -24.30 -17.51 8.36
N GLU A 267 -23.07 -17.30 8.88
CA GLU A 267 -22.26 -18.35 9.51
C GLU A 267 -23.01 -18.99 10.70
N LYS A 268 -23.68 -18.18 11.53
CA LYS A 268 -24.48 -18.66 12.65
C LYS A 268 -25.73 -19.44 12.20
N GLN A 269 -26.40 -19.00 11.14
CA GLN A 269 -27.58 -19.70 10.60
C GLN A 269 -27.21 -21.07 10.06
N MET A 270 -26.13 -21.16 9.28
CA MET A 270 -25.63 -22.45 8.76
C MET A 270 -25.25 -23.43 9.89
N ALA A 271 -24.64 -22.93 10.97
CA ALA A 271 -24.31 -23.76 12.14
C ALA A 271 -25.55 -24.29 12.88
N VAL A 272 -26.70 -23.62 12.76
CA VAL A 272 -27.97 -24.05 13.38
C VAL A 272 -28.74 -25.02 12.47
N GLU A 273 -28.74 -24.80 11.16
CA GLU A 273 -29.44 -25.63 10.17
C GLU A 273 -28.72 -26.96 9.87
N HIS A 274 -27.39 -26.96 9.96
CA HIS A 274 -26.57 -28.16 9.86
C HIS A 274 -25.75 -28.33 11.15
N PRO A 275 -26.35 -28.87 12.22
CA PRO A 275 -25.61 -29.29 13.40
C PRO A 275 -24.81 -30.54 13.02
N VAL A 276 -23.68 -30.34 12.34
CA VAL A 276 -22.70 -31.41 12.15
C VAL A 276 -22.26 -31.82 13.56
N LEU A 277 -22.45 -33.09 13.89
CA LEU A 277 -21.96 -33.74 15.09
C LEU A 277 -20.43 -33.72 15.04
N ASP A 278 -19.80 -32.59 15.43
CA ASP A 278 -18.41 -32.57 15.86
C ASP A 278 -18.05 -31.22 16.52
N THR A 279 -18.52 -31.04 17.75
CA THR A 279 -17.99 -30.05 18.69
C THR A 279 -16.52 -30.36 19.09
N SER A 280 -15.93 -31.44 18.55
CA SER A 280 -14.56 -31.87 18.81
C SER A 280 -13.51 -31.28 17.85
N VAL A 281 -13.91 -30.73 16.69
CA VAL A 281 -12.97 -30.20 15.66
C VAL A 281 -12.52 -28.76 15.95
N PHE A 282 -13.13 -28.07 16.92
CA PHE A 282 -12.72 -26.71 17.29
C PHE A 282 -11.43 -26.64 18.15
N LEU A 283 -10.88 -27.77 18.63
CA LEU A 283 -9.70 -27.76 19.53
C LEU A 283 -8.65 -28.87 19.29
N ILE A 284 -8.67 -29.60 18.18
CA ILE A 284 -7.64 -30.62 17.90
C ILE A 284 -6.98 -30.34 16.57
N SER A 285 -5.66 -30.11 16.61
CA SER A 285 -4.79 -30.12 15.44
C SER A 285 -5.10 -31.36 14.57
N PRO A 286 -5.27 -31.25 13.24
CA PRO A 286 -5.31 -32.45 12.43
C PRO A 286 -3.90 -33.03 12.41
N SER A 287 -3.64 -33.95 13.33
CA SER A 287 -2.60 -34.95 13.17
C SER A 287 -2.89 -35.69 11.86
N SER A 288 -1.90 -35.64 10.96
CA SER A 288 -1.64 -36.61 9.90
C SER A 288 -2.84 -37.44 9.41
N ASN A 289 -3.59 -36.93 8.44
CA ASN A 289 -4.32 -37.82 7.54
C ASN A 289 -3.29 -38.54 6.65
N ILE A 290 -2.94 -39.75 7.08
CA ILE A 290 -2.17 -40.73 6.30
C ILE A 290 -3.09 -41.21 5.17
N PHE A 291 -2.98 -40.57 4.00
CA PHE A 291 -3.27 -41.23 2.73
C PHE A 291 -1.95 -41.83 2.24
N PRO A 292 -1.88 -43.15 1.99
CA PRO A 292 -0.72 -43.74 1.37
C PRO A 292 -0.73 -43.40 -0.13
N ASP A 293 0.44 -42.92 -0.57
CA ASP A 293 0.95 -42.91 -1.95
C ASP A 293 0.82 -41.61 -2.80
N GLY A 294 1.99 -41.14 -3.28
CA GLY A 294 2.17 -40.24 -4.42
C GLY A 294 2.10 -38.71 -4.23
N ASP A 295 3.23 -38.06 -3.99
CA ASP A 295 3.46 -36.60 -4.17
C ASP A 295 2.66 -35.62 -3.28
N ASN A 296 2.83 -35.75 -1.97
CA ASN A 296 2.50 -34.68 -1.03
C ASN A 296 3.50 -33.51 -1.15
N VAL A 297 3.25 -32.57 -2.07
CA VAL A 297 3.86 -31.23 -1.97
C VAL A 297 3.17 -30.51 -0.80
N VAL A 298 3.70 -30.75 0.40
CA VAL A 298 3.56 -29.82 1.52
C VAL A 298 4.08 -28.47 1.03
N ARG A 299 3.28 -27.42 1.18
CA ARG A 299 3.72 -26.07 0.82
C ARG A 299 4.77 -25.67 1.85
N GLU A 300 6.03 -25.88 1.52
CA GLU A 300 7.14 -25.50 2.39
C GLU A 300 7.18 -23.96 2.50
N ASP A 301 6.94 -23.45 3.71
CA ASP A 301 7.13 -22.05 4.01
C ASP A 301 8.63 -21.77 4.04
N SER A 302 9.13 -21.06 3.02
CA SER A 302 10.53 -20.65 2.98
C SER A 302 10.79 -19.55 4.02
N ASN A 303 11.93 -19.63 4.71
CA ASN A 303 12.43 -18.48 5.45
C ASN A 303 13.13 -17.48 4.51
N ILE A 304 13.57 -16.34 5.05
CA ILE A 304 14.19 -15.29 4.23
C ILE A 304 15.50 -15.73 3.55
N LEU A 305 16.35 -16.50 4.23
CA LEU A 305 17.64 -16.94 3.70
C LEU A 305 17.42 -17.94 2.55
N GLU A 306 16.50 -18.88 2.75
CA GLU A 306 16.07 -19.80 1.70
C GLU A 306 15.48 -19.04 0.50
N ALA A 307 14.58 -18.07 0.73
CA ALA A 307 14.02 -17.27 -0.34
C ALA A 307 15.10 -16.53 -1.14
N MET A 308 16.06 -15.87 -0.47
CA MET A 308 17.17 -15.16 -1.09
C MET A 308 18.12 -16.06 -1.89
N SER A 309 18.17 -17.36 -1.60
CA SER A 309 18.94 -18.34 -2.38
C SER A 309 18.28 -18.69 -3.72
N THR A 310 17.01 -18.31 -3.93
CA THR A 310 16.26 -18.66 -5.14
C THR A 310 16.35 -17.61 -6.24
N VAL A 311 16.33 -18.06 -7.49
CA VAL A 311 16.22 -17.18 -8.67
C VAL A 311 14.90 -16.38 -8.67
N ASN A 312 13.81 -16.97 -8.17
CA ASN A 312 12.51 -16.32 -8.15
C ASN A 312 12.52 -15.05 -7.28
N PHE A 313 13.27 -15.05 -6.17
CA PHE A 313 13.42 -13.89 -5.31
C PHE A 313 14.10 -12.73 -6.05
N TRP A 314 15.21 -13.01 -6.73
CA TRP A 314 15.95 -11.98 -7.47
C TRP A 314 15.20 -11.46 -8.70
N LEU A 315 14.39 -12.30 -9.35
CA LEU A 315 13.48 -11.85 -10.42
C LEU A 315 12.42 -10.89 -9.88
N LEU A 316 11.82 -11.19 -8.71
CA LEU A 316 10.88 -10.28 -8.05
C LEU A 316 11.57 -9.00 -7.59
N PHE A 317 12.76 -9.09 -7.01
CA PHE A 317 13.58 -7.95 -6.61
C PHE A 317 13.87 -7.03 -7.80
N LEU A 318 14.30 -7.58 -8.93
CA LEU A 318 14.65 -6.81 -10.12
C LEU A 318 13.40 -6.20 -10.79
N ALA A 319 12.29 -6.93 -10.86
CA ALA A 319 11.02 -6.38 -11.34
C ALA A 319 10.53 -5.24 -10.44
N MET A 320 10.64 -5.39 -9.12
CA MET A 320 10.31 -4.35 -8.14
C MET A 320 11.24 -3.14 -8.29
N LEU A 321 12.55 -3.33 -8.44
CA LEU A 321 13.51 -2.24 -8.66
C LEU A 321 13.10 -1.38 -9.85
N CYS A 322 12.73 -2.01 -10.95
CA CYS A 322 12.35 -1.33 -12.19
C CYS A 322 11.00 -0.60 -12.07
N GLY A 323 9.95 -1.32 -11.65
CA GLY A 323 8.60 -0.75 -11.58
C GLY A 323 8.40 0.21 -10.42
N MET A 324 8.78 -0.23 -9.23
CA MET A 324 8.63 0.55 -8.00
C MET A 324 9.57 1.75 -7.99
N GLY A 325 10.82 1.56 -8.42
CA GLY A 325 11.79 2.64 -8.51
C GLY A 325 11.35 3.76 -9.46
N SER A 326 10.89 3.41 -10.67
CA SER A 326 10.41 4.40 -11.64
C SER A 326 9.11 5.08 -11.20
N GLY A 327 8.20 4.34 -10.56
CA GLY A 327 7.00 4.89 -9.94
C GLY A 327 7.32 5.88 -8.82
N PHE A 328 8.22 5.54 -7.89
CA PHE A 328 8.68 6.46 -6.85
C PHE A 328 9.36 7.71 -7.42
N ALA A 329 10.25 7.53 -8.40
CA ALA A 329 10.91 8.66 -9.06
C ALA A 329 9.88 9.58 -9.74
N THR A 330 8.84 9.03 -10.37
CA THR A 330 7.76 9.84 -10.94
C THR A 330 6.99 10.60 -9.86
N ILE A 331 6.57 9.94 -8.77
CA ILE A 331 5.82 10.58 -7.66
C ILE A 331 6.61 11.72 -7.03
N ASN A 332 7.87 11.45 -6.70
CA ASN A 332 8.72 12.39 -5.97
C ASN A 332 9.00 13.66 -6.79
N ASN A 333 8.99 13.56 -8.13
CA ASN A 333 9.26 14.69 -9.03
C ASN A 333 8.01 15.21 -9.76
N ILE A 334 6.81 14.67 -9.49
CA ILE A 334 5.61 14.94 -10.30
C ILE A 334 5.24 16.42 -10.33
N ARG A 335 5.46 17.12 -9.21
CA ARG A 335 5.23 18.55 -9.09
C ARG A 335 6.22 19.34 -9.95
N GLN A 336 7.52 19.04 -9.84
CA GLN A 336 8.58 19.68 -10.62
C GLN A 336 8.39 19.47 -12.12
N ILE A 337 7.98 18.26 -12.52
CA ILE A 337 7.62 17.95 -13.91
C ILE A 337 6.48 18.85 -14.38
N GLY A 338 5.40 18.96 -13.62
CA GLY A 338 4.28 19.82 -13.99
C GLY A 338 4.64 21.31 -14.00
N GLU A 339 5.48 21.78 -13.07
CA GLU A 339 5.99 23.16 -13.04
C GLU A 339 6.81 23.48 -14.30
N SER A 340 7.69 22.57 -14.75
CA SER A 340 8.44 22.73 -16.00
C SER A 340 7.55 22.81 -17.24
N LEU A 341 6.37 22.15 -17.20
CA LEU A 341 5.36 22.18 -18.25
C LEU A 341 4.35 23.33 -18.09
N ARG A 342 4.59 24.27 -17.17
CA ARG A 342 3.76 25.46 -16.89
C ARG A 342 2.35 25.15 -16.37
N TYR A 343 2.19 24.07 -15.61
CA TYR A 343 0.91 23.77 -14.94
C TYR A 343 0.69 24.74 -13.78
N SER A 344 -0.56 25.16 -13.56
CA SER A 344 -0.92 26.00 -12.41
C SER A 344 -0.87 25.22 -11.10
N THR A 345 -0.76 25.91 -9.97
CA THR A 345 -0.80 25.30 -8.63
C THR A 345 -2.06 24.45 -8.40
N VAL A 346 -3.20 24.87 -8.94
CA VAL A 346 -4.47 24.13 -8.86
C VAL A 346 -4.40 22.82 -9.65
N GLN A 347 -3.81 22.87 -10.86
CA GLN A 347 -3.61 21.68 -11.70
C GLN A 347 -2.65 20.68 -11.03
N LEU A 348 -1.56 21.18 -10.44
CA LEU A 348 -0.59 20.35 -9.71
C LEU A 348 -1.20 19.69 -8.48
N ASN A 349 -1.94 20.44 -7.66
CA ASN A 349 -2.63 19.90 -6.49
C ASN A 349 -3.67 18.84 -6.87
N SER A 350 -4.40 19.08 -7.96
CA SER A 350 -5.35 18.11 -8.51
C SER A 350 -4.65 16.82 -8.95
N LEU A 351 -3.51 16.94 -9.62
CA LEU A 351 -2.75 15.80 -10.13
C LEU A 351 -2.16 14.94 -9.00
N VAL A 352 -1.61 15.57 -7.95
CA VAL A 352 -1.13 14.87 -6.74
C VAL A 352 -2.29 14.19 -5.99
N SER A 353 -3.45 14.84 -5.91
CA SER A 353 -4.61 14.26 -5.23
C SER A 353 -5.18 13.06 -5.99
N LEU A 354 -5.33 13.17 -7.32
CA LEU A 354 -5.82 12.11 -8.19
C LEU A 354 -4.86 10.91 -8.26
N TRP A 355 -3.56 11.13 -8.06
CA TRP A 355 -2.58 10.04 -7.94
C TRP A 355 -3.00 8.99 -6.91
N SER A 356 -3.53 9.41 -5.76
CA SER A 356 -4.00 8.48 -4.71
C SER A 356 -5.17 7.60 -5.19
N ILE A 357 -6.03 8.15 -6.06
CA ILE A 357 -7.16 7.40 -6.65
C ILE A 357 -6.66 6.40 -7.68
N TRP A 358 -5.74 6.78 -8.56
CA TRP A 358 -5.12 5.85 -9.51
C TRP A 358 -4.34 4.75 -8.79
N ASN A 359 -3.66 5.11 -7.70
CA ASN A 359 -2.96 4.17 -6.86
C ASN A 359 -3.92 3.16 -6.20
N PHE A 360 -5.05 3.64 -5.66
CA PHE A 360 -6.12 2.78 -5.15
C PHE A 360 -6.63 1.81 -6.21
N LEU A 361 -7.03 2.32 -7.38
CA LEU A 361 -7.59 1.49 -8.45
C LEU A 361 -6.58 0.45 -8.93
N GLY A 362 -5.30 0.82 -9.01
CA GLY A 362 -4.21 -0.11 -9.30
C GLY A 362 -4.08 -1.23 -8.26
N ARG A 363 -4.06 -0.88 -6.97
CA ARG A 363 -3.93 -1.81 -5.84
C ARG A 363 -5.13 -2.75 -5.74
N PHE A 364 -6.32 -2.18 -5.68
CA PHE A 364 -7.57 -2.95 -5.58
C PHE A 364 -7.77 -3.80 -6.84
N GLY A 365 -7.68 -3.19 -8.01
CA GLY A 365 -7.92 -3.83 -9.30
C GLY A 365 -6.98 -5.00 -9.55
N ALA A 366 -5.67 -4.83 -9.33
CA ALA A 366 -4.72 -5.92 -9.54
C ALA A 366 -4.96 -7.10 -8.58
N GLY A 367 -5.33 -6.83 -7.33
CA GLY A 367 -5.71 -7.88 -6.38
C GLY A 367 -6.94 -8.66 -6.83
N TYR A 368 -8.03 -7.94 -7.14
CA TYR A 368 -9.31 -8.52 -7.55
C TYR A 368 -9.25 -9.26 -8.89
N ILE A 369 -8.67 -8.61 -9.92
CA ILE A 369 -8.58 -9.16 -11.27
C ILE A 369 -7.66 -10.38 -11.26
N SER A 370 -6.49 -10.31 -10.62
CA SER A 370 -5.57 -11.45 -10.59
C SER A 370 -6.16 -12.67 -9.85
N ASP A 371 -6.93 -12.46 -8.79
CA ASP A 371 -7.71 -13.53 -8.15
C ASP A 371 -8.74 -14.15 -9.09
N THR A 372 -9.53 -13.30 -9.73
CA THR A 372 -10.63 -13.75 -10.60
C THR A 372 -10.09 -14.59 -11.75
N PHE A 373 -8.99 -14.16 -12.37
CA PHE A 373 -8.35 -14.91 -13.45
C PHE A 373 -7.58 -16.14 -12.98
N LEU A 374 -7.00 -16.12 -11.78
CA LEU A 374 -6.40 -17.31 -11.19
C LEU A 374 -7.45 -18.40 -10.97
N HIS A 375 -8.63 -18.05 -10.47
CA HIS A 375 -9.72 -19.00 -10.23
C HIS A 375 -10.45 -19.44 -11.50
N LYS A 376 -10.79 -18.48 -12.38
CA LYS A 376 -11.61 -18.78 -13.58
C LYS A 376 -10.80 -19.32 -14.76
N HIS A 377 -9.56 -18.86 -14.92
CA HIS A 377 -8.74 -19.15 -16.10
C HIS A 377 -7.39 -19.79 -15.76
N SER A 378 -7.08 -20.05 -14.49
CA SER A 378 -5.79 -20.59 -14.04
C SER A 378 -4.57 -19.75 -14.43
N TRP A 379 -4.75 -18.43 -14.64
CA TRP A 379 -3.65 -17.56 -15.05
C TRP A 379 -2.70 -17.28 -13.87
N PRO A 380 -1.38 -17.48 -14.03
CA PRO A 380 -0.41 -17.12 -13.01
C PRO A 380 -0.40 -15.62 -12.73
N ARG A 381 -0.31 -15.22 -11.46
CA ARG A 381 -0.25 -13.79 -11.09
C ARG A 381 0.91 -13.00 -11.72
N PRO A 382 2.11 -13.59 -11.97
CA PRO A 382 3.17 -12.89 -12.67
C PRO A 382 2.78 -12.35 -14.07
N VAL A 383 1.74 -12.90 -14.72
CA VAL A 383 1.17 -12.31 -15.96
C VAL A 383 0.74 -10.86 -15.73
N PHE A 384 -0.01 -10.61 -14.65
CA PHE A 384 -0.50 -9.26 -14.34
C PHE A 384 0.63 -8.32 -13.96
N MET A 385 1.69 -8.84 -13.34
CA MET A 385 2.91 -8.06 -13.06
C MET A 385 3.58 -7.61 -14.36
N ALA A 386 3.75 -8.52 -15.33
CA ALA A 386 4.31 -8.18 -16.63
C ALA A 386 3.45 -7.17 -17.40
N ILE A 387 2.14 -7.36 -17.44
CA ILE A 387 1.20 -6.44 -18.11
C ILE A 387 1.27 -5.05 -17.49
N THR A 388 1.20 -4.95 -16.17
CA THR A 388 1.19 -3.66 -15.48
C THR A 388 2.52 -2.92 -15.60
N LEU A 389 3.66 -3.62 -15.59
CA LEU A 389 4.96 -3.01 -15.90
C LEU A 389 5.06 -2.54 -17.37
N GLY A 390 4.44 -3.27 -18.31
CA GLY A 390 4.32 -2.81 -19.70
C GLY A 390 3.45 -1.55 -19.83
N VAL A 391 2.32 -1.49 -19.14
CA VAL A 391 1.47 -0.28 -19.04
C VAL A 391 2.23 0.88 -18.42
N MET A 392 3.05 0.62 -17.39
CA MET A 392 3.92 1.63 -16.80
C MET A 392 4.94 2.17 -17.80
N ALA A 393 5.54 1.32 -18.64
CA ALA A 393 6.44 1.76 -19.70
C ALA A 393 5.73 2.69 -20.70
N VAL A 394 4.52 2.33 -21.13
CA VAL A 394 3.68 3.18 -21.99
C VAL A 394 3.38 4.51 -21.30
N GLY A 395 3.02 4.50 -20.01
CA GLY A 395 2.79 5.71 -19.22
C GLY A 395 4.01 6.64 -19.20
N HIS A 396 5.21 6.10 -19.03
CA HIS A 396 6.44 6.90 -19.10
C HIS A 396 6.70 7.47 -20.50
N VAL A 397 6.44 6.71 -21.57
CA VAL A 397 6.53 7.22 -22.96
C VAL A 397 5.54 8.36 -23.19
N VAL A 398 4.32 8.24 -22.67
CA VAL A 398 3.31 9.31 -22.76
C VAL A 398 3.83 10.59 -22.10
N VAL A 399 4.39 10.52 -20.88
CA VAL A 399 4.99 11.71 -20.23
C VAL A 399 6.18 12.24 -21.03
N ALA A 400 7.04 11.36 -21.56
CA ALA A 400 8.19 11.77 -22.39
C ALA A 400 7.79 12.53 -23.66
N SER A 401 6.57 12.31 -24.18
CA SER A 401 6.10 13.01 -25.38
C SER A 401 5.97 14.53 -25.19
N GLY A 402 5.73 14.99 -23.95
CA GLY A 402 5.55 16.40 -23.64
C GLY A 402 4.31 17.05 -24.27
N LEU A 403 3.37 16.26 -24.81
CA LEU A 403 2.14 16.78 -25.41
C LEU A 403 1.24 17.42 -24.34
N LYS A 404 0.35 18.34 -24.75
CA LYS A 404 -0.64 18.92 -23.82
C LYS A 404 -1.50 17.80 -23.22
N GLY A 405 -1.64 17.79 -21.89
CA GLY A 405 -2.38 16.75 -21.16
C GLY A 405 -1.64 15.41 -20.99
N SER A 406 -0.44 15.24 -21.56
CA SER A 406 0.34 14.00 -21.43
C SER A 406 0.65 13.63 -19.98
N LEU A 407 0.91 14.62 -19.12
CA LEU A 407 1.18 14.38 -17.70
C LEU A 407 -0.04 13.82 -16.97
N TYR A 408 -1.26 14.26 -17.32
CA TYR A 408 -2.49 13.69 -16.75
C TYR A 408 -2.66 12.23 -17.17
N ILE A 409 -2.58 11.94 -18.46
CA ILE A 409 -2.71 10.56 -18.98
C ILE A 409 -1.60 9.67 -18.42
N GLY A 410 -0.36 10.16 -18.41
CA GLY A 410 0.79 9.48 -17.82
C GLY A 410 0.59 9.20 -16.33
N SER A 411 0.08 10.16 -15.57
CA SER A 411 -0.20 9.97 -14.13
C SER A 411 -1.22 8.86 -13.87
N VAL A 412 -2.24 8.72 -14.73
CA VAL A 412 -3.26 7.67 -14.65
C VAL A 412 -2.60 6.31 -14.89
N LEU A 413 -1.87 6.16 -15.99
CA LEU A 413 -1.24 4.90 -16.38
C LEU A 413 -0.16 4.46 -15.38
N ILE A 414 0.77 5.36 -15.05
CA ILE A 414 1.86 5.08 -14.11
C ILE A 414 1.29 4.86 -12.71
N GLY A 415 0.34 5.69 -12.25
CA GLY A 415 -0.26 5.58 -10.92
C GLY A 415 -1.01 4.26 -10.70
N MET A 416 -1.79 3.81 -11.69
CA MET A 416 -2.45 2.51 -11.64
C MET A 416 -1.44 1.36 -11.66
N ALA A 417 -0.50 1.36 -12.60
CA ALA A 417 0.50 0.30 -12.69
C ALA A 417 1.40 0.20 -11.44
N TYR A 418 1.76 1.35 -10.87
CA TYR A 418 2.48 1.47 -9.61
C TYR A 418 1.66 0.91 -8.44
N GLY A 419 0.37 1.26 -8.36
CA GLY A 419 -0.54 0.68 -7.38
C GLY A 419 -0.65 -0.84 -7.51
N SER A 420 -0.72 -1.35 -8.74
CA SER A 420 -0.83 -2.79 -8.98
C SER A 420 0.36 -3.59 -8.41
N GLN A 421 1.58 -3.06 -8.49
CA GLN A 421 2.76 -3.74 -7.93
C GLN A 421 2.61 -4.00 -6.42
N TRP A 422 2.05 -3.04 -5.67
CA TRP A 422 1.89 -3.14 -4.22
C TRP A 422 0.92 -4.23 -3.77
N SER A 423 -0.01 -4.67 -4.62
CA SER A 423 -0.92 -5.78 -4.32
C SER A 423 -0.44 -7.11 -4.89
N LEU A 424 0.18 -7.07 -6.08
CA LEU A 424 0.73 -8.28 -6.72
C LEU A 424 1.95 -8.81 -5.98
N MET A 425 2.82 -7.94 -5.47
CA MET A 425 4.05 -8.37 -4.80
C MET A 425 3.80 -9.22 -3.55
N PRO A 426 3.01 -8.79 -2.54
CA PRO A 426 2.73 -9.62 -1.36
C PRO A 426 1.97 -10.91 -1.72
N THR A 427 1.09 -10.89 -2.72
CA THR A 427 0.32 -12.06 -3.13
C THR A 427 1.19 -13.10 -3.84
N ILE A 428 2.01 -12.69 -4.82
CA ILE A 428 2.99 -13.55 -5.49
C ILE A 428 4.02 -14.07 -4.49
N THR A 429 4.51 -13.23 -3.59
CA THR A 429 5.44 -13.64 -2.52
C THR A 429 4.84 -14.74 -1.66
N SER A 430 3.58 -14.57 -1.23
CA SER A 430 2.88 -15.57 -0.45
C SER A 430 2.74 -16.89 -1.21
N GLU A 431 2.43 -16.81 -2.52
CA GLU A 431 2.23 -17.97 -3.40
C GLU A 431 3.51 -18.76 -3.60
N ILE A 432 4.62 -18.10 -3.91
CA ILE A 432 5.90 -18.74 -4.23
C ILE A 432 6.63 -19.23 -2.96
N PHE A 433 6.65 -18.44 -1.88
CA PHE A 433 7.50 -18.70 -0.71
C PHE A 433 6.72 -19.11 0.55
N GLY A 434 5.40 -19.13 0.50
CA GLY A 434 4.56 -19.42 1.66
C GLY A 434 4.16 -18.17 2.46
N ILE A 435 3.25 -18.36 3.41
CA ILE A 435 2.56 -17.27 4.12
C ILE A 435 3.19 -16.96 5.48
N LYS A 436 3.98 -17.90 6.02
CA LYS A 436 4.54 -17.77 7.38
C LYS A 436 5.49 -16.59 7.50
N HIS A 437 6.48 -16.53 6.61
CA HIS A 437 7.52 -15.49 6.56
C HIS A 437 7.28 -14.43 5.47
N MET A 438 6.08 -14.44 4.87
CA MET A 438 5.70 -13.57 3.75
C MET A 438 6.03 -12.10 4.00
N GLY A 439 5.72 -11.57 5.19
CA GLY A 439 6.00 -10.17 5.53
C GLY A 439 7.48 -9.82 5.41
N THR A 440 8.36 -10.65 5.98
CA THR A 440 9.82 -10.44 5.95
C THR A 440 10.35 -10.51 4.52
N ILE A 441 9.93 -11.50 3.74
CA ILE A 441 10.36 -11.70 2.35
C ILE A 441 9.91 -10.52 1.49
N TYR A 442 8.63 -10.16 1.57
CA TYR A 442 8.03 -9.06 0.82
C TYR A 442 8.74 -7.72 1.07
N PHE A 443 9.01 -7.38 2.34
CA PHE A 443 9.69 -6.13 2.64
C PHE A 443 11.18 -6.15 2.31
N THR A 444 11.84 -7.31 2.33
CA THR A 444 13.21 -7.43 1.81
C THR A 444 13.25 -7.17 0.30
N ILE A 445 12.28 -7.72 -0.45
CA ILE A 445 12.12 -7.41 -1.89
C ILE A 445 11.81 -5.92 -2.09
N SER A 446 10.99 -5.32 -1.23
CA SER A 446 10.55 -3.92 -1.37
C SER A 446 11.67 -2.89 -1.21
N ILE A 447 12.82 -3.26 -0.61
CA ILE A 447 14.03 -2.41 -0.56
C ILE A 447 14.54 -2.07 -1.97
N ALA A 448 14.24 -2.90 -2.96
CA ALA A 448 14.50 -2.60 -4.37
C ALA A 448 13.88 -1.27 -4.82
N GLY A 449 12.73 -0.88 -4.25
CA GLY A 449 12.02 0.35 -4.59
C GLY A 449 12.84 1.61 -4.31
N PRO A 450 13.26 1.89 -3.06
CA PRO A 450 14.14 3.02 -2.74
C PRO A 450 15.46 3.00 -3.50
N VAL A 451 16.06 1.82 -3.70
CA VAL A 451 17.30 1.70 -4.50
C VAL A 451 17.06 2.15 -5.94
N GLY A 452 15.99 1.66 -6.57
CA GLY A 452 15.59 2.09 -7.92
C GLY A 452 15.21 3.57 -7.96
N SER A 453 14.50 4.08 -6.95
CA SER A 453 14.12 5.50 -6.83
C SER A 453 15.35 6.40 -6.73
N TYR A 454 16.35 6.04 -5.93
CA TYR A 454 17.59 6.80 -5.84
C TYR A 454 18.32 6.86 -7.19
N LEU A 455 18.47 5.72 -7.87
CA LEU A 455 19.11 5.67 -9.18
C LEU A 455 18.35 6.50 -10.22
N LEU A 456 17.02 6.38 -10.27
CA LEU A 456 16.22 7.06 -11.30
C LEU A 456 15.92 8.52 -10.96
N SER A 457 15.61 8.86 -9.72
CA SER A 457 15.32 10.23 -9.28
C SER A 457 16.57 11.09 -9.20
N VAL A 458 17.65 10.59 -8.57
CA VAL A 458 18.86 11.39 -8.34
C VAL A 458 19.79 11.31 -9.54
N LYS A 459 20.15 10.10 -9.97
CA LYS A 459 21.19 9.93 -11.01
C LYS A 459 20.67 10.10 -12.44
N VAL A 460 19.38 9.87 -12.69
CA VAL A 460 18.80 10.07 -14.03
C VAL A 460 18.05 11.40 -14.11
N ILE A 461 16.95 11.56 -13.36
CA ILE A 461 16.10 12.76 -13.45
C ILE A 461 16.91 14.02 -13.12
N GLY A 462 17.56 14.06 -11.94
CA GLY A 462 18.37 15.22 -11.53
C GLY A 462 19.45 15.58 -12.54
N TYR A 463 20.29 14.61 -12.94
CA TYR A 463 21.38 14.83 -13.89
C TYR A 463 20.90 15.41 -15.24
N PHE A 464 19.84 14.87 -15.83
CA PHE A 464 19.34 15.35 -17.13
C PHE A 464 18.60 16.69 -17.02
N TYR A 465 17.95 16.95 -15.89
CA TYR A 465 17.34 18.25 -15.62
C TYR A 465 18.41 19.33 -15.51
N ASP A 466 19.44 19.11 -14.69
CA ASP A 466 20.52 20.07 -14.45
C ASP A 466 21.32 20.38 -15.72
N LYS A 467 21.45 19.40 -16.63
CA LYS A 467 22.11 19.59 -17.93
C LYS A 467 21.40 20.60 -18.84
N VAL A 468 20.11 20.82 -18.65
CA VAL A 468 19.27 21.70 -19.49
C VAL A 468 18.75 22.91 -18.71
N ALA A 469 18.94 22.92 -17.39
CA ALA A 469 18.55 24.02 -16.53
C ALA A 469 19.38 25.29 -16.84
N SER A 470 18.75 26.44 -16.66
CA SER A 470 19.40 27.74 -16.78
C SER A 470 20.38 27.96 -15.63
N GLU A 471 21.60 28.37 -15.94
CA GLU A 471 22.65 28.65 -14.93
C GLU A 471 22.27 29.79 -13.97
N ALA A 472 21.35 30.68 -14.37
CA ALA A 472 20.98 31.85 -13.58
C ALA A 472 19.99 31.54 -12.44
N ASP A 473 19.10 30.56 -12.62
CA ASP A 473 18.01 30.28 -11.67
C ASP A 473 17.79 28.77 -11.39
N ASN A 474 18.64 27.90 -11.96
CA ASN A 474 18.52 26.43 -11.90
C ASN A 474 17.13 25.92 -12.31
N SER A 475 16.41 26.68 -13.15
CA SER A 475 15.09 26.30 -13.63
C SER A 475 15.17 25.76 -15.07
N CYS A 476 14.31 24.78 -15.36
CA CYS A 476 14.15 24.24 -16.70
C CYS A 476 12.67 24.28 -17.09
N PHE A 477 12.38 24.78 -18.30
CA PHE A 477 11.02 24.86 -18.83
C PHE A 477 10.90 24.14 -20.16
N GLY A 478 9.81 23.40 -20.33
CA GLY A 478 9.50 22.63 -21.53
C GLY A 478 9.72 21.12 -21.36
N SER A 479 9.33 20.36 -22.37
CA SER A 479 9.36 18.90 -22.31
C SER A 479 10.77 18.31 -22.30
N GLN A 480 11.75 19.04 -22.85
CA GLN A 480 13.14 18.62 -22.91
C GLN A 480 13.78 18.39 -21.53
N CYS A 481 13.27 19.04 -20.48
CA CYS A 481 13.75 18.91 -19.10
C CYS A 481 13.67 17.47 -18.57
N PHE A 482 12.65 16.73 -19.03
CA PHE A 482 12.35 15.39 -18.50
C PHE A 482 12.25 14.33 -19.59
N ARG A 483 12.20 14.71 -20.88
CA ARG A 483 12.01 13.78 -22.00
C ARG A 483 12.98 12.60 -21.96
N THR A 484 14.28 12.86 -21.86
CA THR A 484 15.31 11.79 -21.84
C THR A 484 15.16 10.90 -20.60
N SER A 485 14.92 11.49 -19.43
CA SER A 485 14.72 10.76 -18.18
C SER A 485 13.53 9.81 -18.26
N PHE A 486 12.41 10.25 -18.84
CA PHE A 486 11.22 9.42 -19.01
C PHE A 486 11.37 8.35 -20.09
N VAL A 487 12.17 8.57 -21.14
CA VAL A 487 12.54 7.51 -22.10
C VAL A 487 13.37 6.42 -21.42
N ILE A 488 14.32 6.81 -20.57
CA ILE A 488 15.11 5.86 -19.77
C ILE A 488 14.21 5.08 -18.80
N MET A 489 13.32 5.77 -18.07
CA MET A 489 12.38 5.11 -17.16
C MET A 489 11.41 4.18 -17.89
N ALA A 490 10.95 4.54 -19.10
CA ALA A 490 10.16 3.64 -19.94
C ALA A 490 10.92 2.37 -20.30
N SER A 491 12.19 2.51 -20.66
CA SER A 491 13.07 1.37 -20.98
C SER A 491 13.31 0.47 -19.77
N VAL A 492 13.50 1.07 -18.59
CA VAL A 492 13.64 0.34 -17.32
C VAL A 492 12.35 -0.39 -16.94
N ALA A 493 11.19 0.25 -17.07
CA ALA A 493 9.89 -0.39 -16.81
C ALA A 493 9.62 -1.54 -17.79
N LEU A 494 9.97 -1.38 -19.07
CA LEU A 494 9.89 -2.45 -20.07
C LEU A 494 10.82 -3.62 -19.73
N PHE A 495 12.05 -3.34 -19.32
CA PHE A 495 12.96 -4.37 -18.83
C PHE A 495 12.38 -5.12 -17.62
N GLY A 496 11.78 -4.40 -16.66
CA GLY A 496 11.03 -5.02 -15.56
C GLY A 496 9.89 -5.92 -16.03
N SER A 497 9.15 -5.52 -17.08
CA SER A 497 8.11 -6.35 -17.70
C SER A 497 8.68 -7.64 -18.30
N LEU A 498 9.82 -7.57 -18.98
CA LEU A 498 10.52 -8.76 -19.51
C LEU A 498 11.00 -9.70 -18.39
N VAL A 499 11.54 -9.15 -17.29
CA VAL A 499 11.91 -9.92 -16.10
C VAL A 499 10.69 -10.62 -15.49
N ALA A 500 9.54 -9.93 -15.42
CA ALA A 500 8.29 -10.52 -14.97
C ALA A 500 7.79 -11.65 -15.91
N CYS A 501 8.00 -11.53 -17.22
CA CYS A 501 7.74 -12.62 -18.18
C CYS A 501 8.65 -13.83 -17.91
N VAL A 502 9.92 -13.63 -17.59
CA VAL A 502 10.82 -14.74 -17.20
C VAL A 502 10.31 -15.42 -15.93
N LEU A 503 9.89 -14.65 -14.93
CA LEU A 503 9.29 -15.20 -13.70
C LEU A 503 8.02 -16.00 -14.02
N LEU A 504 7.16 -15.49 -14.91
CA LEU A 504 5.97 -16.18 -15.39
C LEU A 504 6.33 -17.56 -15.97
N PHE A 505 7.28 -17.63 -16.91
CA PHE A 505 7.67 -18.90 -17.52
C PHE A 505 8.19 -19.91 -16.48
N ARG A 506 8.99 -19.45 -15.51
CA ARG A 506 9.52 -20.30 -14.43
C ARG A 506 8.44 -20.82 -13.49
N THR A 507 7.46 -19.99 -13.17
CA THR A 507 6.41 -20.31 -12.18
C THR A 507 5.18 -20.96 -12.80
N ASN A 508 5.07 -21.01 -14.14
CA ASN A 508 3.88 -21.55 -14.83
C ASN A 508 3.53 -22.99 -14.39
N LYS A 509 4.51 -23.89 -14.32
CA LYS A 509 4.28 -25.28 -13.86
C LYS A 509 3.80 -25.32 -12.40
N PHE A 510 4.34 -24.45 -11.55
CA PHE A 510 3.93 -24.33 -10.14
C PHE A 510 2.47 -23.87 -10.03
N TYR A 511 2.07 -22.82 -10.76
CA TYR A 511 0.70 -22.31 -10.73
C TYR A 511 -0.33 -23.32 -11.26
N LYS A 512 0.01 -24.10 -12.30
CA LYS A 512 -0.86 -25.19 -12.79
C LYS A 512 -1.14 -26.23 -11.70
N ARG A 513 -0.12 -26.62 -10.93
CA ARG A 513 -0.29 -27.55 -9.79
C ARG A 513 -1.09 -26.92 -8.65
N LEU A 514 -0.84 -25.65 -8.35
CA LEU A 514 -1.56 -24.90 -7.30
C LEU A 514 -3.06 -24.84 -7.59
N VAL A 515 -3.45 -24.57 -8.84
CA VAL A 515 -4.86 -24.51 -9.25
C VAL A 515 -5.51 -25.90 -9.22
N ALA A 516 -4.84 -26.93 -9.74
CA ALA A 516 -5.35 -28.31 -9.70
C ALA A 516 -5.65 -28.79 -8.26
N LYS A 517 -4.82 -28.40 -7.29
CA LYS A 517 -5.07 -28.70 -5.87
C LYS A 517 -6.26 -27.95 -5.28
N ARG A 518 -6.55 -26.74 -5.77
CA ARG A 518 -7.70 -25.93 -5.31
C ARG A 518 -9.02 -26.45 -5.87
N SER A 519 -9.05 -27.02 -7.07
CA SER A 519 -10.25 -27.64 -7.66
C SER A 519 -10.64 -28.99 -7.03
N LEU A 520 -9.76 -29.59 -6.23
CA LEU A 520 -10.01 -30.84 -5.51
C LEU A 520 -10.57 -30.62 -4.09
N LYS A 521 -10.71 -29.36 -3.66
CA LYS A 521 -11.31 -28.95 -2.38
C LYS A 521 -12.71 -28.42 -2.63
#